data_AF-A0A547PBC7-F1
#
_entry.id   AF-A0A547PBC7-F1
#
_cell.length_a   1.000
_cell.length_b   1.000
_cell.length_c   1.000
_cell.angle_alpha   90.00
_cell.angle_beta   90.00
_cell.angle_gamma   90.00
#
_symmetry.space_group_name_H-M   'P 1'
#
loop_
_entity.id
_entity.type
_entity.pdbx_description
1 polymer ?
#
loop_
_entity_poly.entity_id
_entity_poly.type
_entity_poly.pdbx_seq_one_letter_code
_entity_poly.pdbx_strand_id
1 'polypeptide(L)'
;MRTLKTAILLTTGSAMLAACGGGGIFNRDRPDEFAVQRQAPLVVPPDFSLQPPAPGAPRPAEGTAQEQALDALFGGPAKRSEIEKSALDRAGAAAPGIRSQVGDPGTNTVAKGRVTRDIIAAPEGDGQSAQAVIPS
;
A
#
# COMPACT_ATOMS: atom_id res chain seq x y z
N MET A 1 -70.04 62.58 27.01
CA MET A 1 -69.78 61.55 25.97
C MET A 1 -68.80 61.98 24.87
N ARG A 2 -68.82 63.24 24.39
CA ARG A 2 -67.88 63.70 23.34
C ARG A 2 -66.42 63.72 23.80
N THR A 3 -66.14 64.25 25.00
CA THR A 3 -64.79 64.32 25.58
C THR A 3 -64.16 62.95 25.84
N LEU A 4 -64.97 61.95 26.22
CA LEU A 4 -64.52 60.58 26.44
C LEU A 4 -64.07 59.90 25.13
N LYS A 5 -64.80 60.13 24.02
CA LYS A 5 -64.45 59.60 22.70
C LYS A 5 -63.14 60.20 22.18
N THR A 6 -62.92 61.50 22.37
CA THR A 6 -61.67 62.17 21.96
C THR A 6 -60.48 61.67 22.77
N ALA A 7 -60.65 61.45 24.08
CA ALA A 7 -59.60 60.91 24.94
C ALA A 7 -59.19 59.48 24.56
N ILE A 8 -60.16 58.62 24.22
CA ILE A 8 -59.90 57.24 23.75
C ILE A 8 -59.15 57.25 22.40
N LEU A 9 -59.53 58.15 21.49
CA LEU A 9 -58.91 58.23 20.17
C LEU A 9 -57.46 58.72 20.25
N LEU A 10 -57.19 59.71 21.12
CA LEU A 10 -55.85 60.25 21.33
C LEU A 10 -54.92 59.21 21.97
N THR A 11 -55.39 58.52 23.02
CA THR A 11 -54.59 57.50 23.72
C THR A 11 -54.27 56.31 22.83
N THR A 12 -55.23 55.85 22.01
CA THR A 12 -54.99 54.75 21.06
C THR A 12 -54.00 55.16 19.97
N GLY A 13 -54.11 56.39 19.45
CA GLY A 13 -53.19 56.90 18.44
C GLY A 13 -51.75 57.02 18.95
N SER A 14 -51.56 57.52 20.17
CA SER A 14 -50.22 57.62 20.78
C SER A 14 -49.60 56.24 21.06
N ALA A 15 -50.39 55.24 21.44
CA ALA A 15 -49.90 53.88 21.67
C ALA A 15 -49.39 53.20 20.39
N MET A 16 -50.07 53.42 19.25
CA MET A 16 -49.64 52.89 17.96
C MET A 16 -48.34 53.52 17.46
N LEU A 17 -48.11 54.81 17.75
CA LEU A 17 -46.90 55.51 17.32
C LEU A 17 -45.66 55.12 18.16
N ALA A 18 -45.86 54.79 19.44
CA ALA A 18 -44.79 54.28 20.30
C ALA A 18 -44.21 52.94 19.83
N ALA A 19 -44.99 52.13 19.10
CA ALA A 19 -44.52 50.85 18.56
C ALA A 19 -43.54 50.99 17.38
N CYS A 20 -43.51 52.14 16.71
CA CYS A 20 -42.60 52.40 15.59
C CYS A 20 -41.35 53.24 15.98
N GLY A 21 -41.24 53.64 17.25
CA GLY A 21 -40.20 54.54 17.74
C GLY A 21 -39.14 53.85 18.59
N GLY A 22 -38.18 53.16 17.94
CA GLY A 22 -36.86 52.93 18.52
C GLY A 22 -36.47 51.46 18.77
N GLY A 23 -35.43 51.02 18.05
CA GLY A 23 -34.72 49.76 18.29
C GLY A 23 -35.32 48.58 17.54
N GLY A 24 -34.51 47.92 16.70
CA GLY A 24 -34.95 46.82 15.83
C GLY A 24 -35.68 45.68 16.56
N ILE A 25 -36.38 44.86 15.78
CA ILE A 25 -37.18 43.73 16.26
C ILE A 25 -36.36 42.90 17.28
N PHE A 26 -36.81 42.90 18.54
CA PHE A 26 -36.21 42.19 19.67
C PHE A 26 -34.88 42.68 20.26
N ASN A 27 -34.44 43.94 20.06
CA ASN A 27 -33.22 44.45 20.71
C ASN A 27 -32.01 43.51 20.49
N ARG A 28 -31.92 42.93 19.30
CA ARG A 28 -30.91 41.92 18.99
C ARG A 28 -29.57 42.62 18.80
N ASP A 29 -28.61 42.30 19.65
CA ASP A 29 -27.21 42.65 19.44
C ASP A 29 -26.78 42.19 18.04
N ARG A 30 -26.29 43.13 17.24
CA ARG A 30 -25.69 42.82 15.93
C ARG A 30 -24.39 42.04 16.20
N PRO A 31 -24.15 40.91 15.52
CA PRO A 31 -22.93 40.15 15.74
C PRO A 31 -21.71 41.01 15.37
N ASP A 32 -20.77 41.14 16.29
CA ASP A 32 -19.55 41.95 16.15
C ASP A 32 -18.57 41.29 15.17
N GLU A 33 -18.46 41.85 13.96
CA GLU A 33 -17.55 41.40 12.91
C GLU A 33 -16.05 41.52 13.23
N PHE A 34 -15.67 42.16 14.33
CA PHE A 34 -14.27 42.27 14.79
C PHE A 34 -13.97 41.44 16.05
N ALA A 35 -14.91 40.60 16.48
CA ALA A 35 -14.68 39.69 17.60
C ALA A 35 -13.64 38.61 17.24
N VAL A 36 -12.38 38.84 17.65
CA VAL A 36 -11.27 37.90 17.44
C VAL A 36 -11.51 36.64 18.25
N GLN A 37 -11.82 35.53 17.56
CA GLN A 37 -11.87 34.21 18.16
C GLN A 37 -10.47 33.70 18.47
N ARG A 38 -10.32 32.95 19.57
CA ARG A 38 -9.02 32.39 19.95
C ARG A 38 -8.63 31.29 18.95
N GLN A 39 -7.54 31.51 18.23
CA GLN A 39 -6.99 30.52 17.31
C GLN A 39 -6.40 29.33 18.10
N ALA A 40 -6.57 28.11 17.59
CA ALA A 40 -6.03 26.92 18.24
C ALA A 40 -4.49 26.99 18.33
N PRO A 41 -3.86 26.49 19.40
CA PRO A 41 -2.40 26.55 19.55
C PRO A 41 -1.71 25.83 18.39
N LEU A 42 -0.75 26.50 17.75
CA LEU A 42 0.12 25.89 16.74
C LEU A 42 1.09 24.93 17.44
N VAL A 43 0.95 23.63 17.18
CA VAL A 43 1.91 22.62 17.64
C VAL A 43 3.11 22.66 16.71
N VAL A 44 4.26 23.09 17.23
CA VAL A 44 5.54 22.99 16.52
C VAL A 44 5.96 21.51 16.53
N PRO A 45 6.15 20.87 15.36
CA PRO A 45 6.66 19.50 15.30
C PRO A 45 8.02 19.40 16.00
N PRO A 46 8.36 18.25 16.60
CA PRO A 46 9.69 18.08 17.19
C PRO A 46 10.76 18.24 16.11
N ASP A 47 11.74 19.11 16.37
CA ASP A 47 12.94 19.22 15.54
C ASP A 47 13.72 17.90 15.63
N PHE A 48 13.67 17.11 14.55
CA PHE A 48 14.56 15.97 14.41
C PHE A 48 15.96 16.48 14.09
N SER A 49 16.79 16.62 15.11
CA SER A 49 18.24 16.81 14.94
C SER A 49 18.86 15.51 14.44
N LEU A 50 18.60 15.19 13.16
CA LEU A 50 19.29 14.09 12.49
C LEU A 50 20.79 14.40 12.50
N GLN A 51 21.56 13.55 13.17
CA GLN A 51 23.01 13.66 13.18
C GLN A 51 23.51 13.59 11.72
N PRO A 52 24.22 14.60 11.21
CA PRO A 52 24.78 14.53 9.87
C PRO A 52 25.68 13.30 9.74
N PRO A 53 25.61 12.56 8.63
CA PRO A 53 26.49 11.42 8.41
C PRO A 53 27.95 11.88 8.48
N ALA A 54 28.80 11.11 9.16
CA ALA A 54 30.20 11.47 9.33
C ALA A 54 30.87 11.68 7.96
N PRO A 55 31.56 12.82 7.73
CA PRO A 55 32.27 13.06 6.49
C PRO A 55 33.27 11.93 6.22
N GLY A 56 33.11 11.23 5.09
CA GLY A 56 33.99 10.13 4.68
C GLY A 56 33.60 8.74 5.19
N ALA A 57 32.46 8.58 5.88
CA ALA A 57 31.92 7.25 6.13
C ALA A 57 31.64 6.55 4.78
N PRO A 58 31.99 5.26 4.63
CA PRO A 58 31.63 4.50 3.44
C PRO A 58 30.10 4.58 3.28
N ARG A 59 29.63 5.07 2.13
CA ARG A 59 28.23 4.86 1.79
C ARG A 59 28.00 3.35 1.80
N PRO A 60 26.91 2.85 2.40
CA PRO A 60 26.43 1.53 2.06
C PRO A 60 26.39 1.45 0.54
N ALA A 61 27.20 0.57 -0.05
CA ALA A 61 27.12 0.28 -1.47
C ALA A 61 25.82 -0.49 -1.68
N GLU A 62 24.73 0.26 -1.70
CA GLU A 62 23.47 -0.24 -2.19
C GLU A 62 23.70 -0.72 -3.62
N GLY A 63 23.23 -1.94 -3.94
CA GLY A 63 23.25 -2.44 -5.30
C GLY A 63 22.62 -1.44 -6.27
N THR A 64 22.78 -1.66 -7.56
CA THR A 64 22.13 -0.80 -8.55
C THR A 64 20.62 -0.70 -8.25
N ALA A 65 20.01 0.46 -8.52
CA ALA A 65 18.57 0.63 -8.29
C ALA A 65 17.73 -0.45 -9.00
N GLN A 66 18.24 -1.00 -10.10
CA GLN A 66 17.66 -2.12 -10.82
C GLN A 66 17.72 -3.43 -10.01
N GLU A 67 18.85 -3.77 -9.40
CA GLU A 67 18.99 -4.94 -8.55
C GLU A 67 18.08 -4.85 -7.32
N GLN A 68 17.99 -3.66 -6.71
CA GLN A 68 17.07 -3.42 -5.59
C GLN A 68 15.61 -3.56 -5.99
N ALA A 69 15.23 -3.06 -7.18
CA ALA A 69 13.88 -3.23 -7.69
C ALA A 69 13.56 -4.71 -7.98
N LEU A 70 14.51 -5.46 -8.54
CA LEU A 70 14.33 -6.90 -8.78
C LEU A 70 14.20 -7.68 -7.47
N ASP A 71 15.03 -7.38 -6.46
CA ASP A 71 14.94 -8.00 -5.13
C ASP A 71 13.61 -7.67 -4.44
N ALA A 72 13.15 -6.41 -4.54
CA ALA A 72 11.87 -6.00 -3.98
C ALA A 72 10.66 -6.64 -4.69
N LEU A 73 10.74 -6.83 -6.02
CA LEU A 73 9.63 -7.38 -6.83
C LEU A 73 9.55 -8.90 -6.77
N PHE A 74 10.69 -9.59 -6.81
CA PHE A 74 10.74 -11.05 -6.92
C PHE A 74 11.12 -11.74 -5.61
N GLY A 75 11.57 -10.96 -4.62
CA GLY A 75 12.31 -11.49 -3.49
C GLY A 75 13.68 -11.97 -3.93
N GLY A 76 14.64 -11.93 -3.03
CA GLY A 76 15.94 -12.54 -3.24
C GLY A 76 15.84 -14.04 -3.56
N PRO A 77 16.97 -14.70 -3.83
CA PRO A 77 16.97 -16.10 -4.22
C PRO A 77 16.20 -16.97 -3.22
N ALA A 78 15.13 -17.61 -3.68
CA ALA A 78 14.35 -18.52 -2.87
C ALA A 78 15.22 -19.68 -2.37
N LYS A 79 15.15 -19.98 -1.06
CA LYS A 79 15.85 -21.11 -0.46
C LYS A 79 15.40 -22.40 -1.13
N ARG A 80 16.29 -23.03 -1.90
CA ARG A 80 16.05 -24.35 -2.50
C ARG A 80 16.17 -25.45 -1.46
N SER A 81 15.34 -26.49 -1.59
CA SER A 81 15.39 -27.65 -0.71
C SER A 81 16.70 -28.42 -0.92
N GLU A 82 17.18 -29.12 0.12
CA GLU A 82 18.40 -29.95 -0.02
C GLU A 82 18.21 -31.10 -1.02
N ILE A 83 16.97 -31.60 -1.15
CA ILE A 83 16.63 -32.61 -2.15
C ILE A 83 16.79 -32.05 -3.57
N GLU A 84 16.31 -30.84 -3.84
CA GLU A 84 16.45 -30.19 -5.15
C GLU A 84 17.92 -29.99 -5.54
N LYS A 85 18.75 -29.51 -4.60
CA LYS A 85 20.19 -29.38 -4.83
C LYS A 85 20.84 -30.73 -5.13
N SER A 86 20.55 -31.75 -4.31
CA SER A 86 21.10 -33.10 -4.51
C SER A 86 20.65 -33.75 -5.82
N ALA A 87 19.43 -33.44 -6.28
CA ALA A 87 18.92 -33.92 -7.56
C ALA A 87 19.64 -33.24 -8.72
N LEU A 88 19.88 -31.92 -8.62
CA LEU A 88 20.62 -31.16 -9.61
C LEU A 88 22.09 -31.59 -9.69
N ASP A 89 22.74 -31.81 -8.54
CA ASP A 89 24.12 -32.30 -8.47
C ASP A 89 24.27 -33.68 -9.11
N ARG A 90 23.30 -34.58 -8.87
CA ARG A 90 23.26 -35.90 -9.51
C ARG A 90 22.96 -35.82 -11.01
N ALA A 91 22.17 -34.84 -11.44
CA ALA A 91 21.85 -34.64 -12.86
C ALA A 91 23.06 -34.11 -13.66
N GLY A 92 24.01 -33.45 -13.00
CA GLY A 92 25.23 -32.94 -13.61
C GLY A 92 25.03 -31.67 -14.44
N ALA A 93 26.12 -31.22 -15.09
CA ALA A 93 26.10 -30.00 -15.87
C ALA A 93 25.41 -30.20 -17.22
N ALA A 94 24.50 -29.28 -17.57
CA ALA A 94 23.84 -29.30 -18.86
C ALA A 94 24.82 -28.94 -19.99
N ALA A 95 24.73 -29.66 -21.12
CA ALA A 95 25.49 -29.33 -22.32
C ALA A 95 25.04 -27.96 -22.89
N PRO A 96 25.96 -27.12 -23.40
CA PRO A 96 25.60 -25.87 -24.04
C PRO A 96 24.61 -26.07 -25.20
N GLY A 97 23.54 -25.28 -25.22
CA GLY A 97 22.54 -25.34 -26.29
C GLY A 97 21.67 -26.61 -26.32
N ILE A 98 21.66 -27.42 -25.25
CA ILE A 98 20.89 -28.67 -25.19
C ILE A 98 19.40 -28.49 -25.56
N ARG A 99 18.79 -27.35 -25.22
CA ARG A 99 17.38 -27.06 -25.56
C ARG A 99 17.14 -26.95 -27.07
N SER A 100 18.12 -26.43 -27.80
CA SER A 100 18.05 -26.36 -29.27
C SER A 100 18.27 -27.73 -29.89
N GLN A 101 19.21 -28.51 -29.35
CA GLN A 101 19.52 -29.85 -29.86
C GLN A 101 18.37 -30.84 -29.64
N VAL A 102 17.72 -30.82 -28.47
CA VAL A 102 16.59 -31.71 -28.16
C VAL A 102 15.36 -31.39 -29.02
N GLY A 103 15.17 -30.12 -29.40
CA GLY A 103 14.07 -29.67 -30.24
C GLY A 103 14.33 -29.76 -31.76
N ASP A 104 15.54 -30.10 -32.18
CA ASP A 104 15.91 -30.20 -33.60
C ASP A 104 15.32 -31.48 -34.22
N PRO A 105 14.50 -31.39 -35.28
CA PRO A 105 13.98 -32.56 -35.99
C PRO A 105 15.07 -33.48 -36.58
N GLY A 106 16.29 -32.95 -36.81
CA GLY A 106 17.44 -33.73 -37.27
C GLY A 106 18.13 -34.56 -36.19
N THR A 107 17.79 -34.36 -34.92
CA THR A 107 18.37 -35.13 -33.81
C THR A 107 17.80 -36.55 -33.82
N ASN A 108 18.70 -37.54 -33.91
CA ASN A 108 18.33 -38.95 -33.85
C ASN A 108 17.70 -39.28 -32.49
N THR A 109 16.40 -39.58 -32.47
CA THR A 109 15.69 -40.00 -31.27
C THR A 109 15.38 -41.49 -31.31
N VAL A 110 15.39 -42.13 -30.14
CA VAL A 110 14.99 -43.53 -29.99
C VAL A 110 13.66 -43.59 -29.25
N ALA A 111 12.65 -44.19 -29.87
CA ALA A 111 11.34 -44.37 -29.24
C ALA A 111 11.44 -45.36 -28.07
N LYS A 112 11.42 -44.84 -26.83
CA LYS A 112 11.43 -45.65 -25.60
C LYS A 112 10.02 -45.99 -25.09
N GLY A 113 9.00 -45.96 -25.94
CA GLY A 113 7.57 -45.94 -25.55
C GLY A 113 7.11 -47.04 -24.57
N ARG A 114 7.68 -48.24 -24.59
CA ARG A 114 7.41 -49.27 -23.57
C ARG A 114 7.99 -48.88 -22.22
N VAL A 115 9.29 -48.58 -22.18
CA VAL A 115 10.00 -48.14 -20.96
C VAL A 115 9.35 -46.88 -20.37
N THR A 116 8.98 -45.90 -21.19
CA THR A 116 8.30 -44.69 -20.72
C THR A 116 6.94 -45.00 -20.11
N ARG A 117 6.16 -45.89 -20.74
CA ARG A 117 4.86 -46.33 -20.21
C ARG A 117 5.04 -47.08 -18.89
N ASP A 118 6.03 -47.97 -18.81
CA ASP A 118 6.33 -48.76 -17.61
C ASP A 118 6.73 -47.85 -16.45
N ILE A 119 7.52 -46.79 -16.70
CA ILE A 119 7.90 -45.79 -15.68
C ILE A 119 6.68 -44.98 -15.22
N ILE A 120 5.81 -44.53 -16.12
CA ILE A 120 4.62 -43.74 -15.76
C ILE A 120 3.63 -44.57 -14.94
N ALA A 121 3.53 -45.87 -15.22
CA ALA A 121 2.64 -46.79 -14.50
C ALA A 121 3.27 -47.36 -13.22
N ALA A 122 4.55 -47.06 -12.93
CA ALA A 122 5.23 -47.60 -11.77
C ALA A 122 4.66 -47.01 -10.46
N PRO A 123 4.46 -47.82 -9.42
CA PRO A 123 4.16 -47.34 -8.08
C PRO A 123 5.26 -46.42 -7.54
N GLU A 124 4.92 -45.56 -6.58
CA GLU A 124 5.90 -44.74 -5.88
C GLU A 124 6.91 -45.63 -5.12
N GLY A 125 8.21 -45.41 -5.37
CA GLY A 125 9.27 -46.20 -4.76
C GLY A 125 10.57 -46.17 -5.56
N ASP A 126 11.58 -46.83 -5.00
CA ASP A 126 12.88 -46.98 -5.64
C ASP A 126 12.80 -47.88 -6.88
N GLY A 127 13.22 -47.34 -8.03
CA GLY A 127 13.31 -48.09 -9.27
C GLY A 127 14.65 -48.80 -9.41
N GLN A 128 14.74 -49.74 -10.35
CA GLN A 128 15.99 -50.45 -10.67
C GLN A 128 17.12 -49.50 -11.10
N SER A 129 16.78 -48.34 -11.67
CA SER A 129 17.73 -47.39 -12.25
C SER A 129 17.74 -46.01 -11.57
N ALA A 130 16.89 -45.76 -10.58
CA ALA A 130 16.80 -44.47 -9.90
C ALA A 130 16.26 -44.62 -8.47
N GLN A 131 16.96 -44.02 -7.50
CA GLN A 131 16.58 -43.98 -6.09
C GLN A 131 16.68 -42.55 -5.57
N ALA A 132 15.68 -42.13 -4.79
CA ALA A 132 15.65 -40.79 -4.19
C ALA A 132 16.10 -40.86 -2.73
N VAL A 133 17.40 -40.73 -2.50
CA VAL A 133 17.95 -40.63 -1.13
C VAL A 133 17.78 -39.20 -0.62
N ILE A 134 17.16 -39.04 0.56
CA ILE A 134 17.09 -37.77 1.30
C ILE A 134 18.48 -37.50 1.89
N PRO A 135 19.17 -36.42 1.49
CA PRO A 135 20.44 -36.04 2.11
C PRO A 135 20.22 -35.66 3.58
N SER A 136 21.04 -36.19 4.49
CA SER A 136 21.07 -35.84 5.92
C SER A 136 21.75 -34.50 6.17
#